data_AF-A0A7W1IZX9-F1
#
_entry.id   AF-A0A7W1IZX9-F1
#
_cell.length_a   1.000
_cell.length_b   1.000
_cell.length_c   1.000
_cell.angle_alpha   90.00
_cell.angle_beta   90.00
_cell.angle_gamma   90.00
#
_symmetry.space_group_name_H-M   'P 1'
#
loop_
_entity.id
_entity.type
_entity.pdbx_description
1 polymer ?
#
loop_
_entity_poly.entity_id
_entity_poly.type
_entity_poly.pdbx_seq_one_letter_code
_entity_poly.pdbx_strand_id
1 'polypeptide(L)'
;MPALPDDLRAQGVFVNLEGDYTYLGDGYYRSMEAEHEGMLAFPSPQAAIDAYVVPLALSKAQAAGIPIPQWEIVNDQAVNLAPPLVAYPINPFQDEGILIADHAGMTEAFKSLTMSNKYAVVCQAMQADARIDTLRMVLGKCLKPEYADLADKLWRTFHIPLARVKIIVTEKQHLFSAIQPLKKEELTQNEKAIIKEAGLWRA
;
A
#
# COMPACT_ATOMS: atom_id res chain seq x y z
N MET A 1 -3.95 0.26 16.91
CA MET A 1 -4.08 -1.12 16.42
C MET A 1 -3.38 -2.06 17.39
N PRO A 2 -3.89 -3.30 17.59
CA PRO A 2 -3.18 -4.30 18.39
C PRO A 2 -1.79 -4.55 17.81
N ALA A 3 -0.81 -4.85 18.67
CA ALA A 3 0.52 -5.22 18.21
C ALA A 3 0.48 -6.54 17.41
N LEU A 4 1.42 -6.72 16.49
CA LEU A 4 1.62 -8.02 15.85
C LEU A 4 1.94 -9.08 16.91
N PRO A 5 1.32 -10.27 16.86
CA PRO A 5 1.66 -11.36 17.76
C PRO A 5 3.05 -11.91 17.43
N ASP A 6 3.74 -12.42 18.44
CA ASP A 6 5.06 -13.07 18.27
C ASP A 6 4.96 -14.34 17.41
N ASP A 7 3.82 -15.04 17.45
CA ASP A 7 3.51 -16.21 16.61
C ASP A 7 2.23 -15.98 15.80
N LEU A 8 2.38 -15.82 14.48
CA LEU A 8 1.28 -15.66 13.54
C LEU A 8 0.40 -16.92 13.39
N ARG A 9 0.79 -18.04 13.98
CA ARG A 9 0.05 -19.31 13.99
C ARG A 9 -0.72 -19.54 15.29
N ALA A 10 -0.64 -18.59 16.23
CA ALA A 10 -1.32 -18.71 17.50
C ALA A 10 -2.84 -18.89 17.31
N GLN A 11 -3.48 -19.62 18.23
CA GLN A 11 -4.92 -19.78 18.22
C GLN A 11 -5.61 -18.42 18.27
N GLY A 12 -6.63 -18.21 17.43
CA GLY A 12 -7.34 -16.94 17.33
C GLY A 12 -6.61 -15.88 16.50
N VAL A 13 -5.55 -16.23 15.78
CA VAL A 13 -4.93 -15.36 14.75
C VAL A 13 -5.33 -15.84 13.37
N PHE A 14 -5.80 -14.93 12.53
CA PHE A 14 -6.13 -15.19 11.13
C PHE A 14 -5.24 -14.34 10.21
N VAL A 15 -4.29 -14.99 9.53
CA VAL A 15 -3.47 -14.31 8.51
C VAL A 15 -4.09 -14.53 7.15
N ASN A 16 -4.70 -13.48 6.62
CA ASN A 16 -5.35 -13.51 5.33
C ASN A 16 -4.30 -13.39 4.21
N LEU A 17 -4.06 -14.48 3.49
CA LEU A 17 -3.07 -14.54 2.40
C LEU A 17 -3.68 -14.35 1.00
N GLU A 18 -4.89 -13.80 0.89
CA GLU A 18 -5.51 -13.52 -0.41
C GLU A 18 -4.70 -12.50 -1.23
N GLY A 19 -4.14 -11.50 -0.54
CA GLY A 19 -3.26 -10.50 -1.15
C GLY A 19 -3.97 -9.38 -1.90
N ASP A 20 -5.30 -9.43 -1.96
CA ASP A 20 -6.16 -8.34 -2.37
C ASP A 20 -7.24 -8.09 -1.31
N TYR A 21 -7.05 -7.04 -0.52
CA TYR A 21 -7.92 -6.66 0.60
C TYR A 21 -8.79 -5.44 0.25
N THR A 22 -9.04 -5.21 -1.04
CA THR A 22 -9.85 -4.08 -1.51
C THR A 22 -11.22 -4.09 -0.86
N TYR A 23 -11.71 -2.91 -0.46
CA TYR A 23 -13.02 -2.74 0.17
C TYR A 23 -14.12 -3.41 -0.65
N LEU A 24 -14.97 -4.21 0.01
CA LEU A 24 -16.02 -5.05 -0.60
C LEU A 24 -15.52 -6.21 -1.49
N GLY A 25 -14.21 -6.50 -1.49
CA GLY A 25 -13.62 -7.67 -2.13
C GLY A 25 -13.61 -8.91 -1.22
N ASP A 26 -13.31 -10.07 -1.80
CA ASP A 26 -13.27 -11.35 -1.08
C ASP A 26 -12.28 -11.31 0.10
N GLY A 27 -11.05 -10.83 -0.13
CA GLY A 27 -10.05 -10.70 0.93
C GLY A 27 -10.50 -9.77 2.05
N TYR A 28 -11.20 -8.66 1.75
CA TYR A 28 -11.75 -7.79 2.79
C TYR A 28 -12.82 -8.51 3.64
N TYR A 29 -13.73 -9.23 2.99
CA TYR A 29 -14.80 -9.95 3.69
C TYR A 29 -14.30 -11.12 4.52
N ARG A 30 -13.26 -11.85 4.09
CA ARG A 30 -12.62 -12.90 4.90
C ARG A 30 -12.01 -12.36 6.18
N SER A 31 -11.33 -11.20 6.11
CA SER A 31 -10.81 -10.54 7.30
C SER A 31 -11.93 -10.05 8.23
N MET A 32 -13.04 -9.58 7.67
CA MET A 32 -14.21 -9.15 8.44
C MET A 32 -14.92 -10.32 9.13
N GLU A 33 -15.07 -11.45 8.45
CA GLU A 33 -15.61 -12.69 9.01
C GLU A 33 -14.73 -13.20 10.15
N ALA A 34 -13.41 -13.22 9.96
CA ALA A 34 -12.47 -13.57 11.02
C ALA A 34 -12.61 -12.70 12.28
N GLU A 35 -12.70 -11.37 12.12
CA GLU A 35 -12.96 -10.48 13.26
C GLU A 35 -14.33 -10.71 13.90
N HIS A 36 -15.36 -10.99 13.09
CA HIS A 36 -16.70 -11.32 13.58
C HIS A 36 -16.70 -12.60 14.44
N GLU A 37 -15.86 -13.58 14.08
CA GLU A 37 -15.63 -14.81 14.85
C GLU A 37 -14.71 -14.61 16.06
N GLY A 38 -14.28 -13.39 16.34
CA GLY A 38 -13.42 -13.05 17.47
C GLY A 38 -11.92 -13.35 17.24
N MET A 39 -11.51 -13.58 15.99
CA MET A 39 -10.11 -13.74 15.64
C MET A 39 -9.43 -12.38 15.41
N LEU A 40 -8.12 -12.33 15.68
CA LEU A 40 -7.25 -11.24 15.31
C LEU A 40 -6.84 -11.39 13.84
N ALA A 41 -7.51 -10.65 12.96
CA ALA A 41 -7.28 -10.72 11.51
C ALA A 41 -6.12 -9.82 11.06
N PHE A 42 -5.31 -10.34 10.13
CA PHE A 42 -4.24 -9.62 9.45
C PHE A 42 -4.39 -9.71 7.92
N PRO A 43 -4.69 -8.59 7.23
CA PRO A 43 -5.06 -7.31 7.83
C PRO A 43 -6.44 -7.38 8.45
N SER A 44 -6.73 -6.51 9.42
CA SER A 44 -8.11 -6.19 9.78
C SER A 44 -8.80 -5.42 8.66
N PRO A 45 -10.15 -5.39 8.60
CA PRO A 45 -10.89 -4.51 7.69
C PRO A 45 -10.44 -3.05 7.78
N GLN A 46 -10.22 -2.55 9.00
CA GLN A 46 -9.68 -1.19 9.19
C GLN A 46 -8.27 -1.05 8.62
N ALA A 47 -7.38 -2.01 8.88
CA ALA A 47 -6.01 -1.96 8.37
C ALA A 47 -5.96 -2.01 6.83
N ALA A 48 -6.87 -2.76 6.20
CA ALA A 48 -7.02 -2.78 4.75
C ALA A 48 -7.40 -1.40 4.19
N ILE A 49 -8.39 -0.73 4.78
CA ILE A 49 -8.80 0.63 4.37
C ILE A 49 -7.66 1.63 4.58
N ASP A 50 -7.02 1.60 5.75
CA ASP A 50 -5.88 2.48 6.08
C ASP A 50 -4.72 2.32 5.09
N ALA A 51 -4.51 1.10 4.56
CA ALA A 51 -3.43 0.81 3.62
C ALA A 51 -3.78 1.17 2.18
N TYR A 52 -4.99 0.85 1.71
CA TYR A 52 -5.33 0.94 0.30
C TYR A 52 -5.89 2.32 -0.10
N VAL A 53 -6.36 3.13 0.85
CA VAL A 53 -6.68 4.54 0.60
C VAL A 53 -5.41 5.37 0.76
N VAL A 54 -4.79 5.75 -0.36
CA VAL A 54 -3.44 6.35 -0.38
C VAL A 54 -3.25 7.54 0.58
N PRO A 55 -4.15 8.53 0.69
CA PRO A 55 -4.03 9.59 1.70
C PRO A 55 -4.00 9.10 3.16
N LEU A 56 -4.80 8.07 3.50
CA LEU A 56 -4.79 7.47 4.82
C LEU A 56 -3.47 6.75 5.06
N ALA A 57 -2.97 6.06 4.03
CA ALA A 57 -1.70 5.36 4.11
C ALA A 57 -0.53 6.32 4.32
N LEU A 58 -0.47 7.43 3.58
CA LEU A 58 0.53 8.48 3.76
C LEU A 58 0.47 9.07 5.17
N SER A 59 -0.73 9.40 5.66
CA SER A 59 -0.92 9.96 7.00
C SER A 59 -0.47 8.98 8.10
N LYS A 60 -0.79 7.69 7.95
CA LYS A 60 -0.41 6.63 8.88
C LYS A 60 1.09 6.35 8.86
N ALA A 61 1.70 6.32 7.68
CA ALA A 61 3.15 6.20 7.49
C ALA A 61 3.89 7.37 8.17
N GLN A 62 3.43 8.60 7.97
CA GLN A 62 4.00 9.79 8.61
C GLN A 62 3.93 9.71 10.14
N ALA A 63 2.76 9.33 10.68
CA ALA A 63 2.59 9.16 12.13
C ALA A 63 3.51 8.07 12.71
N ALA A 64 3.88 7.06 11.91
CA ALA A 64 4.84 6.02 12.28
C ALA A 64 6.31 6.40 12.02
N GLY A 65 6.59 7.63 11.57
CA GLY A 65 7.95 8.09 11.26
C GLY A 65 8.54 7.49 9.99
N ILE A 66 7.71 6.93 9.10
CA ILE A 66 8.13 6.46 7.78
C ILE A 66 8.21 7.68 6.84
N PRO A 67 9.34 7.91 6.16
CA PRO A 67 9.46 9.03 5.22
C PRO A 67 8.42 8.94 4.09
N ILE A 68 7.76 10.06 3.81
CA ILE A 68 6.74 10.21 2.76
C ILE A 68 7.05 11.44 1.89
N PRO A 69 6.59 11.50 0.64
CA PRO A 69 6.66 12.73 -0.16
C PRO A 69 5.75 13.82 0.42
N GLN A 70 5.99 15.07 0.00
CA GLN A 70 4.97 16.10 0.13
C GLN A 70 3.76 15.71 -0.73
N TRP A 71 2.56 15.86 -0.20
CA TRP A 71 1.34 15.47 -0.90
C TRP A 71 0.19 16.42 -0.64
N GLU A 72 -0.78 16.43 -1.55
CA GLU A 72 -2.05 17.15 -1.40
C GLU A 72 -3.20 16.36 -2.05
N ILE A 73 -4.43 16.63 -1.61
CA ILE A 73 -5.64 16.10 -2.25
C ILE A 73 -6.27 17.22 -3.07
N VAL A 74 -6.64 16.91 -4.30
CA VAL A 74 -7.31 17.84 -5.20
C VAL A 74 -8.57 17.20 -5.80
N ASN A 75 -9.66 17.98 -5.85
CA ASN A 75 -10.79 17.79 -6.74
C ASN A 75 -10.91 19.09 -7.54
N ASP A 76 -10.85 19.06 -8.87
CA ASP A 76 -11.11 20.21 -9.78
C ASP A 76 -10.38 21.57 -9.57
N GLN A 77 -9.59 21.75 -8.51
CA GLN A 77 -8.87 22.97 -8.16
C GLN A 77 -7.42 22.95 -8.67
N ALA A 78 -6.78 24.12 -8.66
CA ALA A 78 -5.38 24.28 -9.00
C ALA A 78 -4.51 23.41 -8.09
N VAL A 79 -3.71 22.54 -8.70
CA VAL A 79 -2.64 21.79 -8.05
C VAL A 79 -1.57 22.78 -7.64
N ASN A 80 -1.16 22.74 -6.37
CA ASN A 80 -0.07 23.57 -5.87
C ASN A 80 1.30 22.90 -6.10
N LEU A 81 1.32 21.59 -6.30
CA LEU A 81 2.50 20.83 -6.67
C LEU A 81 2.83 20.98 -8.16
N ALA A 82 4.06 21.41 -8.45
CA ALA A 82 4.61 21.38 -9.79
C ALA A 82 5.11 19.97 -10.16
N PRO A 83 4.95 19.53 -11.42
CA PRO A 83 5.58 18.30 -11.92
C PRO A 83 7.12 18.30 -11.79
N PRO A 84 7.76 17.12 -11.66
CA PRO A 84 7.14 15.81 -11.74
C PRO A 84 6.39 15.43 -10.44
N LEU A 85 5.28 14.73 -10.59
CA LEU A 85 4.49 14.21 -9.48
C LEU A 85 3.84 12.88 -9.85
N VAL A 86 3.54 12.05 -8.87
CA VAL A 86 2.68 10.87 -9.05
C VAL A 86 1.31 11.15 -8.45
N ALA A 87 0.26 10.83 -9.20
CA ALA A 87 -1.11 11.01 -8.76
C ALA A 87 -1.82 9.66 -8.65
N TYR A 88 -2.56 9.45 -7.55
CA TYR A 88 -3.39 8.27 -7.34
C TYR A 88 -4.86 8.66 -7.21
N PRO A 89 -5.77 7.82 -7.71
CA PRO A 89 -7.19 8.03 -7.54
C PRO A 89 -7.61 7.82 -6.08
N ILE A 90 -8.55 8.61 -5.58
CA ILE A 90 -9.21 8.36 -4.29
C ILE A 90 -10.61 7.81 -4.58
N ASN A 91 -10.67 6.58 -5.06
CA ASN A 91 -11.91 5.87 -5.36
C ASN A 91 -11.70 4.35 -5.26
N PRO A 92 -12.78 3.54 -5.15
CA PRO A 92 -12.66 2.09 -4.99
C PRO A 92 -12.52 1.29 -6.30
N PHE A 93 -12.38 1.95 -7.46
CA PHE A 93 -12.45 1.29 -8.77
C PHE A 93 -11.09 1.07 -9.44
N GLN A 94 -10.08 1.83 -9.01
CA GLN A 94 -8.72 1.78 -9.53
C GLN A 94 -7.74 2.15 -8.43
N ASP A 95 -6.56 1.55 -8.48
CA ASP A 95 -5.46 1.72 -7.54
C ASP A 95 -4.14 2.10 -8.23
N GLU A 96 -4.13 2.14 -9.58
CA GLU A 96 -2.96 2.49 -10.35
C GLU A 96 -2.73 4.01 -10.37
N GLY A 97 -1.50 4.41 -10.06
CA GLY A 97 -1.08 5.80 -10.12
C GLY A 97 -0.58 6.20 -11.51
N ILE A 98 -0.64 7.48 -11.82
CA ILE A 98 -0.08 8.06 -13.04
C ILE A 98 1.09 8.96 -12.67
N LEU A 99 2.26 8.71 -13.27
CA LEU A 99 3.38 9.65 -13.25
C LEU A 99 3.09 10.80 -14.22
N ILE A 100 3.09 12.01 -13.71
CA ILE A 100 2.91 13.24 -14.48
C ILE A 100 4.26 13.95 -14.51
N ALA A 101 4.93 13.88 -15.67
CA ALA A 101 6.28 14.41 -15.84
C ALA A 101 6.30 15.94 -16.03
N ASP A 102 5.26 16.50 -16.65
CA ASP A 102 5.18 17.92 -17.00
C ASP A 102 3.74 18.44 -16.92
N HIS A 103 3.58 19.76 -17.09
CA HIS A 103 2.28 20.43 -17.02
C HIS A 103 1.33 20.02 -18.16
N ALA A 104 1.87 19.59 -19.31
CA ALA A 104 1.03 19.19 -20.45
C ALA A 104 0.29 17.88 -20.16
N GLY A 105 0.93 16.94 -19.45
CA GLY A 105 0.33 15.67 -19.04
C GLY A 105 -0.70 15.77 -17.90
N MET A 106 -0.76 16.88 -17.16
CA MET A 106 -1.62 17.03 -15.98
C MET A 106 -3.11 16.89 -16.31
N THR A 107 -3.59 17.59 -17.34
CA THR A 107 -5.02 17.67 -17.66
C THR A 107 -5.61 16.30 -17.99
N GLU A 108 -4.92 15.52 -18.82
CA GLU A 108 -5.38 14.19 -19.22
C GLU A 108 -5.32 13.19 -18.06
N ALA A 109 -4.21 13.18 -17.32
CA ALA A 109 -4.05 12.31 -16.15
C ALA A 109 -5.14 12.55 -15.11
N PHE A 110 -5.43 13.82 -14.80
CA PHE A 110 -6.46 14.18 -13.84
C PHE A 110 -7.85 13.83 -14.31
N LYS A 111 -8.18 14.09 -15.58
CA LYS A 111 -9.48 13.70 -16.14
C LYS A 111 -9.70 12.18 -16.00
N SER A 112 -8.66 11.39 -16.23
CA SER A 112 -8.69 9.94 -16.06
C SER A 112 -8.90 9.54 -14.59
N LEU A 113 -8.02 10.00 -13.70
CA LEU A 113 -8.00 9.61 -12.29
C LEU A 113 -9.24 10.07 -11.49
N THR A 114 -9.76 11.26 -11.81
CA THR A 114 -10.97 11.81 -11.18
C THR A 114 -12.26 11.24 -11.75
N MET A 115 -12.20 10.42 -12.81
CA MET A 115 -13.36 10.00 -13.62
C MET A 115 -14.22 11.20 -14.05
N SER A 116 -13.59 12.19 -14.70
CA SER A 116 -14.21 13.47 -15.07
C SER A 116 -14.77 14.25 -13.88
N ASN A 117 -13.91 14.52 -12.89
CA ASN A 117 -14.18 15.32 -11.67
C ASN A 117 -15.18 14.70 -10.68
N LYS A 118 -15.49 13.42 -10.80
CA LYS A 118 -16.38 12.72 -9.86
C LYS A 118 -15.69 12.37 -8.54
N TYR A 119 -14.39 12.08 -8.60
CA TYR A 119 -13.58 11.68 -7.45
C TYR A 119 -12.37 12.60 -7.27
N ALA A 120 -11.88 12.69 -6.04
CA ALA A 120 -10.63 13.36 -5.74
C ALA A 120 -9.42 12.50 -6.15
N VAL A 121 -8.28 13.15 -6.28
CA VAL A 121 -6.99 12.51 -6.49
C VAL A 121 -6.01 13.00 -5.45
N VAL A 122 -5.06 12.14 -5.08
CA VAL A 122 -3.91 12.54 -4.25
C VAL A 122 -2.70 12.70 -5.14
N CYS A 123 -2.03 13.83 -5.02
CA CYS A 123 -0.80 14.14 -5.74
C CYS A 123 0.36 14.09 -4.77
N GLN A 124 1.47 13.48 -5.21
CA GLN A 124 2.68 13.33 -4.43
C GLN A 124 3.85 13.91 -5.22
N ALA A 125 4.55 14.88 -4.64
CA ALA A 125 5.67 15.56 -5.27
C ALA A 125 6.83 14.59 -5.52
N MET A 126 7.49 14.74 -6.67
CA MET A 126 8.71 14.01 -6.99
C MET A 126 9.85 14.98 -7.34
N GLN A 127 11.08 14.59 -7.00
CA GLN A 127 12.27 15.28 -7.51
C GLN A 127 12.51 14.84 -8.97
N ALA A 128 13.15 15.69 -9.78
CA ALA A 128 13.34 15.43 -11.20
C ALA A 128 14.18 14.17 -11.51
N ASP A 129 15.09 13.82 -10.60
CA ASP A 129 15.96 12.65 -10.63
C ASP A 129 15.38 11.44 -9.88
N ALA A 130 14.22 11.60 -9.25
CA ALA A 130 13.58 10.52 -8.52
C ALA A 130 12.97 9.49 -9.48
N ARG A 131 12.92 8.23 -9.03
CA ARG A 131 12.22 7.15 -9.73
C ARG A 131 11.19 6.49 -8.82
N ILE A 132 10.21 5.84 -9.43
CA ILE A 132 9.29 4.96 -8.70
C ILE A 132 9.84 3.53 -8.78
N ASP A 133 10.09 2.90 -7.64
CA ASP A 133 10.33 1.45 -7.55
C ASP A 133 9.14 0.76 -6.88
N THR A 134 9.06 -0.55 -7.05
CA THR A 134 8.08 -1.42 -6.39
C THR A 134 8.80 -2.39 -5.46
N LEU A 135 8.54 -2.25 -4.17
CA LEU A 135 8.90 -3.20 -3.12
C LEU A 135 7.78 -4.24 -3.04
N ARG A 136 8.14 -5.53 -3.09
CA ARG A 136 7.20 -6.64 -2.87
C ARG A 136 7.42 -7.19 -1.47
N MET A 137 6.40 -7.06 -0.61
CA MET A 137 6.45 -7.40 0.79
C MET A 137 5.64 -8.67 1.06
N VAL A 138 6.24 -9.60 1.78
CA VAL A 138 5.60 -10.83 2.26
C VAL A 138 5.90 -10.98 3.74
N LEU A 139 4.90 -10.78 4.59
CA LEU A 139 4.98 -10.88 6.06
C LEU A 139 6.13 -10.04 6.63
N GLY A 140 6.27 -8.80 6.14
CA GLY A 140 7.34 -7.87 6.53
C GLY A 140 8.72 -8.18 5.96
N LYS A 141 8.88 -9.23 5.16
CA LYS A 141 10.13 -9.52 4.44
C LYS A 141 10.07 -8.99 3.01
N CYS A 142 11.22 -8.57 2.50
CA CYS A 142 11.44 -8.26 1.09
C CYS A 142 12.70 -8.98 0.60
N LEU A 143 12.68 -9.50 -0.62
CA LEU A 143 13.83 -10.20 -1.21
C LEU A 143 14.94 -9.24 -1.66
N LYS A 144 14.62 -7.95 -1.87
CA LYS A 144 15.59 -6.89 -2.16
C LYS A 144 16.15 -6.37 -0.81
N PRO A 145 17.44 -6.61 -0.49
CA PRO A 145 17.99 -6.25 0.81
C PRO A 145 17.91 -4.75 1.11
N GLU A 146 18.00 -3.88 0.09
CA GLU A 146 17.89 -2.43 0.25
C GLU A 146 16.53 -1.96 0.80
N TYR A 147 15.52 -2.84 0.78
CA TYR A 147 14.16 -2.56 1.25
C TYR A 147 13.77 -3.34 2.50
N ALA A 148 14.66 -4.14 3.08
CA ALA A 148 14.35 -5.02 4.21
C ALA A 148 13.80 -4.23 5.42
N ASP A 149 14.49 -3.16 5.83
CA ASP A 149 14.08 -2.34 6.97
C ASP A 149 12.75 -1.62 6.73
N LEU A 150 12.52 -1.17 5.49
CA LEU A 150 11.27 -0.50 5.13
C LEU A 150 10.11 -1.50 5.12
N ALA A 151 10.32 -2.72 4.61
CA ALA A 151 9.33 -3.78 4.61
C ALA A 151 8.92 -4.17 6.05
N ASP A 152 9.88 -4.36 6.96
CA ASP A 152 9.57 -4.68 8.36
C ASP A 152 8.77 -3.54 9.03
N LYS A 153 9.19 -2.29 8.84
CA LYS A 153 8.46 -1.12 9.38
C LYS A 153 7.05 -1.02 8.82
N LEU A 154 6.87 -1.23 7.51
CA LEU A 154 5.55 -1.18 6.86
C LEU A 154 4.65 -2.32 7.36
N TRP A 155 5.18 -3.53 7.52
CA TRP A 155 4.43 -4.64 8.09
C TRP A 155 3.96 -4.35 9.51
N ARG A 156 4.85 -3.85 10.38
CA ARG A 156 4.49 -3.44 11.76
C ARG A 156 3.52 -2.26 11.82
N THR A 157 3.50 -1.42 10.79
CA THR A 157 2.64 -0.22 10.75
C THR A 157 1.27 -0.51 10.17
N PHE A 158 1.21 -1.30 9.09
CA PHE A 158 0.00 -1.52 8.31
C PHE A 158 -0.62 -2.90 8.53
N HIS A 159 0.15 -3.87 8.98
CA HIS A 159 -0.27 -5.27 9.14
C HIS A 159 -0.87 -5.88 7.85
N ILE A 160 -0.32 -5.52 6.70
CA ILE A 160 -0.71 -6.06 5.39
C ILE A 160 0.22 -7.25 5.04
N PRO A 161 -0.26 -8.50 5.01
CA PRO A 161 0.59 -9.68 4.86
C PRO A 161 1.28 -9.75 3.50
N LEU A 162 0.55 -9.43 2.43
CA LEU A 162 1.06 -9.42 1.06
C LEU A 162 0.80 -8.04 0.45
N ALA A 163 1.85 -7.37 -0.01
CA ALA A 163 1.71 -6.03 -0.58
C ALA A 163 2.72 -5.76 -1.70
N ARG A 164 2.29 -5.03 -2.71
CA ARG A 164 3.16 -4.19 -3.52
C ARG A 164 3.20 -2.81 -2.87
N VAL A 165 4.39 -2.27 -2.70
CA VAL A 165 4.58 -0.94 -2.13
C VAL A 165 5.28 -0.09 -3.17
N LYS A 166 4.64 0.99 -3.60
CA LYS A 166 5.25 2.00 -4.45
C LYS A 166 6.14 2.88 -3.58
N ILE A 167 7.37 3.10 -4.04
CA ILE A 167 8.38 3.90 -3.34
C ILE A 167 8.93 4.92 -4.31
N ILE A 168 8.97 6.18 -3.89
CA ILE A 168 9.72 7.22 -4.59
C ILE A 168 11.16 7.16 -4.06
N VAL A 169 12.08 6.77 -4.94
CA VAL A 169 13.50 6.65 -4.65
C VAL A 169 14.20 7.92 -5.11
N THR A 170 14.87 8.59 -4.18
CA THR A 170 15.71 9.76 -4.41
C THR A 170 17.17 9.41 -4.12
N GLU A 171 18.12 10.30 -4.41
CA GLU A 171 19.52 10.10 -4.00
C GLU A 171 19.69 9.96 -2.48
N LYS A 172 18.80 10.56 -1.69
CA LYS A 172 18.95 10.67 -0.22
C LYS A 172 18.20 9.61 0.57
N GLN A 173 17.04 9.18 0.06
CA GLN A 173 16.12 8.33 0.81
C GLN A 173 15.06 7.64 -0.05
N HIS A 174 14.43 6.64 0.55
CA HIS A 174 13.21 5.98 0.07
C HIS A 174 11.99 6.61 0.72
N LEU A 175 11.05 7.10 -0.08
CA LEU A 175 9.79 7.67 0.38
C LEU A 175 8.65 6.71 0.09
N PHE A 176 7.88 6.36 1.10
CA PHE A 176 6.66 5.56 0.94
C PHE A 176 5.62 6.33 0.14
N SER A 177 5.06 5.71 -0.92
CA SER A 177 4.10 6.35 -1.83
C SER A 177 2.70 5.75 -1.74
N ALA A 178 2.56 4.44 -1.93
CA ALA A 178 1.26 3.76 -1.91
C ALA A 178 1.41 2.26 -1.62
N ILE A 179 0.35 1.63 -1.12
CA ILE A 179 0.23 0.17 -1.01
C ILE A 179 -0.80 -0.29 -2.06
N GLN A 180 -0.45 -1.33 -2.79
CA GLN A 180 -1.28 -1.99 -3.78
C GLN A 180 -1.37 -3.49 -3.48
N PRO A 181 -2.41 -4.17 -3.96
CA PRO A 181 -2.54 -5.63 -3.89
C PRO A 181 -1.31 -6.36 -4.42
N LEU A 182 -1.00 -7.48 -3.77
CA LEU A 182 -0.08 -8.50 -4.25
C LEU A 182 -0.76 -9.85 -4.09
N LYS A 183 -1.41 -10.33 -5.15
CA LYS A 183 -2.18 -11.56 -5.07
C LYS A 183 -1.28 -12.77 -4.87
N LYS A 184 -1.78 -13.77 -4.15
CA LYS A 184 -1.03 -15.00 -3.83
C LYS A 184 -0.49 -15.72 -5.07
N GLU A 185 -1.23 -15.67 -6.17
CA GLU A 185 -0.87 -16.31 -7.44
C GLU A 185 0.36 -15.64 -8.08
N GLU A 186 0.55 -14.35 -7.81
CA GLU A 186 1.63 -13.53 -8.35
C GLU A 186 2.95 -13.70 -7.58
N LEU A 187 2.95 -14.46 -6.48
CA LEU A 187 4.14 -14.72 -5.69
C LEU A 187 5.11 -15.66 -6.42
N THR A 188 6.37 -15.25 -6.46
CA THR A 188 7.49 -16.10 -6.91
C THR A 188 7.72 -17.26 -5.96
N GLN A 189 8.52 -18.26 -6.38
CA GLN A 189 8.86 -19.40 -5.52
C GLN A 189 9.60 -18.97 -4.24
N ASN A 190 10.50 -17.98 -4.35
CA ASN A 190 11.23 -17.45 -3.20
C ASN A 190 10.31 -16.70 -2.22
N GLU A 191 9.31 -15.97 -2.73
CA GLU A 191 8.29 -15.33 -1.89
C GLU A 191 7.37 -16.34 -1.22
N LYS A 192 6.98 -17.41 -1.93
CA LYS A 192 6.23 -18.53 -1.35
C LYS A 192 7.01 -19.25 -0.26
N ALA A 193 8.34 -19.33 -0.38
CA ALA A 193 9.20 -19.89 0.66
C ALA A 193 9.08 -19.12 1.97
N ILE A 194 8.94 -17.78 1.95
CA ILE A 194 8.73 -16.97 3.15
C ILE A 194 7.44 -17.39 3.90
N ILE A 195 6.34 -17.59 3.17
CA ILE A 195 5.07 -18.05 3.76
C ILE A 195 5.22 -19.45 4.35
N LYS A 196 5.95 -20.33 3.66
CA LYS A 196 6.21 -21.70 4.12
C LYS A 196 7.08 -21.73 5.38
N GLU A 197 8.12 -20.91 5.44
CA GLU A 197 8.96 -20.72 6.63
C GLU A 197 8.17 -20.18 7.82
N ALA A 198 7.23 -19.28 7.57
CA ALA A 198 6.30 -18.78 8.59
C ALA A 198 5.26 -19.84 9.04
N GLY A 199 5.23 -21.02 8.40
CA GLY A 199 4.31 -22.10 8.72
C GLY A 199 2.87 -21.87 8.27
N LEU A 200 2.61 -20.89 7.40
CA LEU A 200 1.27 -20.48 6.97
C LEU A 200 0.82 -21.14 5.65
N TRP A 201 1.59 -22.11 5.14
CA TRP A 201 1.34 -22.74 3.82
C TRP A 201 0.08 -23.62 3.76
N ARG A 202 -0.51 -23.97 4.92
CA ARG A 202 -1.69 -24.85 5.03
C ARG A 202 -2.91 -24.18 5.67
N ALA A 203 -2.86 -22.87 5.89
CA ALA A 203 -4.01 -22.08 6.33
C ALA A 203 -4.85 -21.66 5.12
#